data_AF-A0A645H8L4-F1
#
_entry.id   AF-A0A645H8L4-F1
#
_cell.length_a   1.000
_cell.length_b   1.000
_cell.length_c   1.000
_cell.angle_alpha   90.00
_cell.angle_beta   90.00
_cell.angle_gamma   90.00
#
_symmetry.space_group_name_H-M   'P 1'
#
loop_
_entity.id
_entity.type
_entity.pdbx_description
1 polymer ?
#
loop_
_entity_poly.entity_id
_entity_poly.type
_entity_poly.pdbx_seq_one_letter_code
_entity_poly.pdbx_strand_id
1 'polypeptide(L)'
;MDTAVPLGMIVNELISNSLKYAFPDRENGDIKIKLFREQSGNELNNKEQPAGKGIRYTLVVSDNGAGIPENIDFENPKTLGLQLVNILVDQLDAEIELRRGEGTEYRISFSNAEK
;
A
#
# COMPACT_ATOMS: atom_id res chain seq x y z
N MET A 1 10.08 -10.55 12.63
CA MET A 1 9.32 -11.49 11.76
C MET A 1 7.86 -11.06 11.65
N ASP A 2 7.29 -10.49 12.73
CA ASP A 2 5.88 -10.08 12.82
C ASP A 2 5.43 -9.10 11.72
N THR A 3 6.33 -8.31 11.12
CA THR A 3 6.01 -7.38 10.02
C THR A 3 6.11 -8.00 8.62
N ALA A 4 7.02 -8.96 8.41
CA ALA A 4 7.35 -9.43 7.06
C ALA A 4 6.25 -10.29 6.44
N VAL A 5 5.60 -11.13 7.27
CA VAL A 5 4.49 -11.98 6.84
C VAL A 5 3.27 -11.15 6.39
N PRO A 6 2.72 -10.21 7.19
CA PRO A 6 1.61 -9.39 6.76
C PRO A 6 1.96 -8.55 5.53
N LEU A 7 3.16 -7.95 5.45
CA LEU A 7 3.60 -7.23 4.25
C LEU A 7 3.62 -8.12 2.99
N GLY A 8 4.15 -9.35 3.10
CA GLY A 8 4.17 -10.29 1.98
C GLY A 8 2.77 -10.66 1.50
N MET A 9 1.83 -10.86 2.42
CA MET A 9 0.43 -11.13 2.09
C MET A 9 -0.23 -9.93 1.41
N ILE A 10 -0.04 -8.71 1.94
CA ILE A 10 -0.55 -7.49 1.32
C ILE A 10 -0.02 -7.35 -0.11
N VAL A 11 1.30 -7.48 -0.30
CA VAL A 11 1.92 -7.41 -1.63
C VAL A 11 1.32 -8.46 -2.57
N ASN A 12 1.14 -9.70 -2.12
CA ASN A 12 0.55 -10.78 -2.92
C ASN A 12 -0.87 -10.45 -3.39
N GLU A 13 -1.72 -9.95 -2.49
CA GLU A 13 -3.10 -9.59 -2.83
C GLU A 13 -3.15 -8.42 -3.81
N LEU A 14 -2.33 -7.37 -3.59
CA LEU A 14 -2.30 -6.20 -4.45
C LEU A 14 -1.77 -6.54 -5.85
N ILE A 15 -0.70 -7.33 -5.97
CA ILE A 15 -0.20 -7.81 -7.27
C ILE A 15 -1.24 -8.70 -7.95
N SER A 16 -1.87 -9.60 -7.22
CA SER A 16 -2.90 -10.49 -7.76
C SER A 16 -4.07 -9.69 -8.33
N ASN A 17 -4.47 -8.61 -7.66
CA ASN A 17 -5.49 -7.70 -8.16
C ASN A 17 -5.04 -6.99 -9.45
N SER A 18 -3.82 -6.47 -9.49
CA SER A 18 -3.30 -5.85 -10.71
C SER A 18 -3.27 -6.85 -11.89
N LEU A 19 -2.81 -8.08 -11.68
CA LEU A 19 -2.77 -9.11 -12.72
C LEU A 19 -4.17 -9.50 -13.22
N LYS A 20 -5.16 -9.59 -12.32
CA LYS A 20 -6.53 -9.99 -12.66
C LYS A 20 -7.31 -8.89 -13.37
N TYR A 21 -7.11 -7.63 -12.97
CA TYR A 21 -8.04 -6.55 -13.30
C TYR A 21 -7.41 -5.37 -14.04
N ALA A 22 -6.09 -5.15 -13.95
CA ALA A 22 -5.49 -3.94 -14.50
C ALA A 22 -5.22 -4.03 -16.02
N PHE A 23 -5.13 -5.23 -16.60
CA PHE A 23 -4.70 -5.42 -18.00
C PHE A 23 -5.64 -6.30 -18.86
N PRO A 24 -6.98 -6.17 -18.80
CA PRO A 24 -7.90 -7.06 -19.53
C PRO A 24 -7.75 -7.01 -21.06
N ASP A 25 -7.32 -5.87 -21.62
CA ASP A 25 -7.19 -5.65 -23.07
C ASP A 25 -5.80 -5.11 -23.45
N ARG A 26 -4.76 -5.43 -22.68
CA ARG A 26 -3.38 -5.01 -22.94
C ARG A 26 -2.45 -6.20 -23.01
N GLU A 27 -1.64 -6.27 -24.07
CA GLU A 27 -0.59 -7.30 -24.19
C GLU A 27 0.57 -7.08 -23.22
N ASN A 28 0.81 -5.82 -22.81
CA ASN A 28 1.90 -5.44 -21.93
C ASN A 28 1.41 -4.50 -20.82
N GLY A 29 2.04 -4.60 -19.66
CA GLY A 29 1.76 -3.79 -18.49
C GLY A 29 2.90 -3.89 -17.49
N ASP A 30 3.08 -2.83 -16.69
CA ASP A 30 4.10 -2.78 -15.65
C ASP A 30 3.44 -2.81 -14.28
N ILE A 31 3.94 -3.69 -13.42
CA ILE A 31 3.68 -3.67 -11.98
C ILE A 31 5.00 -3.31 -11.29
N LYS A 32 4.98 -2.31 -10.42
CA LYS A 32 6.16 -1.80 -9.71
C LYS A 32 5.94 -1.93 -8.21
N ILE A 33 6.94 -2.46 -7.53
CA ILE A 33 6.97 -2.59 -6.08
C ILE A 33 8.19 -1.83 -5.58
N LYS A 34 7.99 -0.95 -4.60
CA LYS A 34 9.07 -0.18 -3.97
C LYS A 34 8.90 -0.27 -2.47
N LEU A 35 9.98 -0.59 -1.76
CA LEU A 35 10.04 -0.45 -0.31
C LEU A 35 11.25 0.41 0.01
N PHE A 36 11.02 1.52 0.72
CA PHE A 36 12.10 2.41 1.11
C PHE A 36 11.85 2.97 2.50
N ARG A 37 12.95 3.21 3.21
CA ARG A 37 12.96 3.98 4.45
C ARG A 37 12.76 5.45 4.12
N GLU A 38 11.85 6.12 4.80
CA GLU A 38 11.74 7.57 4.71
C GLU A 38 12.94 8.20 5.41
N GLN A 39 13.64 9.11 4.73
CA GLN A 39 14.71 9.85 5.38
C GLN A 39 14.07 10.80 6.40
N SER A 40 14.61 10.82 7.63
CA SER A 40 14.28 11.86 8.61
C SER A 40 14.84 13.18 8.09
N GLY A 41 14.06 13.84 7.24
CA GLY A 41 14.45 15.00 6.47
C GLY A 41 13.39 16.07 6.62
N ASN A 42 13.59 16.89 7.66
CA ASN A 42 12.88 18.13 7.99
C ASN A 42 11.46 17.96 8.55
N GLU A 43 11.38 18.08 9.88
CA GLU A 43 10.20 18.32 10.70
C GLU A 43 9.53 19.69 10.40
N LEU A 44 9.35 20.05 9.14
CA LEU A 44 8.62 21.24 8.75
C LEU A 44 7.61 20.83 7.68
N ASN A 45 6.43 20.40 8.14
CA ASN A 45 5.11 20.76 7.63
C ASN A 45 4.06 19.79 8.17
N ASN A 46 3.39 20.21 9.25
CA ASN A 46 1.98 19.97 9.54
C ASN A 46 1.44 18.56 9.25
N LYS A 47 1.69 17.64 10.16
CA LYS A 47 0.67 16.84 10.88
C LYS A 47 1.40 16.18 12.04
N GLU A 48 0.76 16.20 13.20
CA GLU A 48 1.27 15.72 14.47
C GLU A 48 2.07 14.44 14.29
N GLN A 49 3.41 14.50 14.43
CA GLN A 49 4.21 13.31 14.60
C GLN A 49 3.83 12.76 15.98
N PRO A 50 3.20 11.58 16.11
CA PRO A 50 3.04 10.96 17.41
C PRO A 50 4.45 10.78 17.98
N ALA A 51 4.67 11.28 19.19
CA ALA A 51 5.95 11.19 19.88
C ALA A 51 6.31 9.70 20.12
N GLY A 52 7.01 9.10 19.17
CA GLY A 52 7.50 7.73 19.22
C GLY A 52 8.56 7.54 18.14
N LYS A 53 9.84 7.51 18.54
CA LYS A 53 11.03 7.40 17.68
C LYS A 53 11.09 6.07 16.90
N GLY A 54 10.28 5.91 15.87
CA GLY A 54 10.34 4.78 14.93
C GLY A 54 10.97 5.17 13.60
N ILE A 55 11.57 4.20 12.91
CA ILE A 55 11.93 4.39 11.50
C ILE A 55 10.67 4.20 10.66
N ARG A 56 10.27 5.22 9.91
CA ARG A 56 9.14 5.15 8.97
C ARG A 56 9.58 4.51 7.65
N TYR A 57 8.81 3.54 7.19
CA TYR A 57 8.96 2.88 5.90
C TYR A 57 7.72 3.13 5.04
N THR A 58 7.92 3.20 3.74
CA THR A 58 6.83 3.26 2.76
C THR A 58 6.98 2.14 1.74
N LEU A 59 5.96 1.29 1.67
CA LEU A 59 5.75 0.29 0.63
C LEU A 59 4.82 0.89 -0.44
N VAL A 60 5.21 0.82 -1.70
CA VAL A 60 4.38 1.22 -2.84
C VAL A 60 4.19 0.03 -3.75
N VAL A 61 2.94 -0.29 -4.07
CA VAL A 61 2.56 -1.26 -5.10
C VAL A 61 1.72 -0.53 -6.13
N SER A 62 2.21 -0.44 -7.35
CA SER A 62 1.53 0.30 -8.42
C SER A 62 1.51 -0.46 -9.74
N ASP A 63 0.44 -0.32 -10.49
CA ASP A 63 0.34 -0.75 -11.89
C ASP A 63 0.04 0.43 -12.80
N ASN A 64 0.34 0.27 -14.09
CA ASN A 64 -0.02 1.25 -15.12
C ASN A 64 -1.26 0.84 -15.94
N GLY A 65 -2.16 0.03 -15.37
CA GLY A 65 -3.28 -0.56 -16.08
C GLY A 65 -4.51 0.33 -16.19
N ALA A 66 -5.69 -0.29 -16.27
CA ALA A 66 -6.98 0.39 -16.37
C ALA A 66 -7.36 1.20 -15.11
N GLY A 67 -6.66 0.95 -13.99
CA GLY A 67 -6.97 1.55 -12.70
C GLY A 67 -8.11 0.86 -11.97
N ILE A 68 -8.21 1.11 -10.67
CA ILE A 68 -9.35 0.66 -9.87
C ILE A 68 -10.54 1.60 -10.06
N PRO A 69 -11.75 1.08 -10.39
CA PRO A 69 -12.94 1.90 -10.57
C PRO A 69 -13.28 2.78 -9.35
N GLU A 70 -13.81 3.98 -9.58
CA GLU A 70 -14.19 4.92 -8.50
C GLU A 70 -15.31 4.39 -7.60
N ASN A 71 -16.16 3.51 -8.12
CA ASN A 71 -17.24 2.89 -7.36
C ASN A 71 -16.76 1.79 -6.40
N ILE A 72 -15.48 1.42 -6.43
CA ILE A 72 -14.89 0.54 -5.41
C ILE A 72 -14.44 1.41 -4.25
N ASP A 73 -15.21 1.32 -3.18
CA ASP A 73 -14.87 1.86 -1.87
C ASP A 73 -13.76 1.00 -1.24
N PHE A 74 -12.61 1.62 -0.99
CA PHE A 74 -11.47 0.96 -0.35
C PHE A 74 -11.52 1.08 1.18
N GLU A 75 -12.30 2.03 1.71
CA GLU A 75 -12.56 2.13 3.15
C GLU A 75 -13.54 1.03 3.59
N ASN A 76 -14.51 0.68 2.74
CA ASN A 76 -15.42 -0.45 2.95
C ASN A 76 -15.40 -1.45 1.79
N PRO A 77 -14.31 -2.22 1.63
CA PRO A 77 -14.17 -3.14 0.52
C PRO A 77 -15.15 -4.31 0.65
N LYS A 78 -15.79 -4.65 -0.48
CA LYS A 78 -16.71 -5.79 -0.58
C LYS A 78 -16.01 -7.12 -0.84
N THR A 79 -14.76 -7.09 -1.28
CA THR A 79 -14.00 -8.28 -1.64
C THR A 79 -13.12 -8.73 -0.47
N LEU A 80 -13.07 -10.04 -0.23
CA LEU A 80 -12.29 -10.64 0.85
C LEU A 80 -10.80 -10.26 0.78
N GLY A 81 -10.22 -10.17 -0.42
CA GLY A 81 -8.82 -9.81 -0.61
C GLY A 81 -8.50 -8.39 -0.12
N LEU A 82 -9.35 -7.40 -0.42
CA LEU A 82 -9.16 -6.03 0.05
C LEU A 82 -9.49 -5.88 1.54
N GLN A 83 -10.47 -6.63 2.05
CA GLN A 83 -10.73 -6.71 3.49
C GLN A 83 -9.51 -7.24 4.25
N LEU A 84 -8.86 -8.28 3.72
CA LEU A 84 -7.63 -8.82 4.30
C LEU A 84 -6.50 -7.79 4.27
N VAL A 85 -6.33 -7.04 3.18
CA VAL A 85 -5.34 -5.95 3.11
C VAL A 85 -5.59 -4.93 4.22
N ASN A 86 -6.83 -4.46 4.42
CA ASN A 86 -7.13 -3.50 5.48
C ASN A 86 -6.84 -4.06 6.88
N ILE A 87 -7.23 -5.31 7.17
CA ILE A 87 -6.93 -5.97 8.45
C ILE A 87 -5.42 -6.04 8.72
N LEU A 88 -4.63 -6.38 7.69
CA LEU A 88 -3.17 -6.50 7.84
C LEU A 88 -2.49 -5.13 7.95
N VAL A 89 -3.02 -4.10 7.30
CA VAL A 89 -2.58 -2.70 7.47
C VAL A 89 -2.83 -2.25 8.92
N ASP A 90 -4.03 -2.49 9.45
CA ASP A 90 -4.37 -2.17 10.84
C ASP A 90 -3.49 -2.94 11.83
N GLN A 91 -3.23 -4.24 11.58
CA GLN A 91 -2.36 -5.07 12.42
C GLN A 91 -0.92 -4.51 12.50
N LEU A 92 -0.48 -3.84 11.44
CA LEU A 92 0.84 -3.21 11.35
C LEU A 92 0.88 -1.79 11.94
N ASP A 93 -0.25 -1.28 12.46
CA ASP A 93 -0.42 0.13 12.83
C ASP A 93 0.04 1.06 11.69
N ALA A 94 -0.40 0.71 10.48
CA ALA A 94 0.02 1.33 9.23
C ALA A 94 -1.10 2.19 8.63
N GLU A 95 -0.71 3.14 7.79
CA GLU A 95 -1.62 3.94 6.97
C GLU A 95 -1.57 3.42 5.53
N ILE A 96 -2.73 3.31 4.85
CA ILE A 96 -2.82 2.99 3.42
C ILE A 96 -3.51 4.11 2.66
N GLU A 97 -2.90 4.54 1.55
CA GLU A 97 -3.45 5.53 0.62
C GLU A 97 -3.60 4.87 -0.75
N LEU A 98 -4.80 4.98 -1.33
CA LEU A 98 -5.08 4.57 -2.70
C LEU A 98 -5.09 5.80 -3.62
N ARG A 99 -4.18 5.81 -4.60
CA ARG A 99 -4.13 6.82 -5.66
C ARG A 99 -4.60 6.23 -6.98
N ARG A 100 -5.50 6.98 -7.62
CA ARG A 100 -6.06 6.68 -8.95
C ARG A 100 -5.44 7.67 -9.94
N GLY A 101 -5.06 7.20 -11.14
CA GLY A 101 -4.40 8.02 -12.15
C GLY A 101 -4.13 7.23 -13.42
N GLU A 102 -2.87 7.19 -13.89
CA GLU A 102 -2.44 6.32 -15.00
C GLU A 102 -2.32 4.84 -14.57
N GLY A 103 -3.33 4.33 -13.87
CA GLY A 103 -3.35 3.01 -13.23
C GLY A 103 -3.76 3.08 -11.76
N THR A 104 -3.30 2.11 -10.98
CA THR A 104 -3.59 2.02 -9.53
C THR A 104 -2.29 2.11 -8.75
N GLU A 105 -2.22 2.95 -7.71
CA GLU A 105 -1.09 2.98 -6.77
C GLU A 105 -1.61 2.85 -5.33
N TYR A 106 -1.10 1.86 -4.60
CA TYR A 106 -1.27 1.72 -3.15
C TYR A 106 0.02 2.15 -2.46
N ARG A 107 -0.08 3.07 -1.51
CA ARG A 107 1.04 3.47 -0.64
C ARG A 107 0.71 3.08 0.78
N ILE A 108 1.59 2.29 1.40
CA ILE A 108 1.44 1.82 2.77
C ILE A 108 2.61 2.35 3.59
N SER A 109 2.31 3.17 4.58
CA SER A 109 3.30 3.74 5.48
C SER A 109 3.18 3.14 6.86
N PHE A 110 4.29 2.65 7.42
CA PHE A 110 4.32 2.06 8.75
C PHE A 110 5.61 2.42 9.49
N SER A 111 5.53 2.44 10.81
CA SER A 111 6.68 2.68 11.67
C SER A 111 7.17 1.35 12.23
N ASN A 112 8.49 1.13 12.21
CA ASN A 112 9.09 0.01 12.93
C ASN A 112 9.96 0.56 14.05
N ALA A 113 9.73 0.10 15.27
CA ALA A 113 10.64 0.35 16.38
C ALA A 113 11.87 -0.53 16.19
N GLU A 114 13.07 0.06 16.10
CA GLU A 114 14.28 -0.73 16.28
C GLU A 114 14.27 -1.28 17.71
N LYS A 115 14.43 -2.60 17.85
CA LYS A 115 14.61 -3.26 19.15
C LYS A 115 16.01 -3.01 19.69
#